data_AF-A0A512NNT9-F1
#
_entry.id   AF-A0A512NNT9-F1
#
_cell.length_a   1.000
_cell.length_b   1.000
_cell.length_c   1.000
_cell.angle_alpha   90.00
_cell.angle_beta   90.00
_cell.angle_gamma   90.00
#
_symmetry.space_group_name_H-M   'P 1'
#
loop_
_entity.id
_entity.type
_entity.pdbx_description
1 polymer ?
#
loop_
_entity_poly.entity_id
_entity_poly.type
_entity_poly.pdbx_seq_one_letter_code
_entity_poly.pdbx_strand_id
1 'polypeptide(L)' 'MKRIASKSSKRVNKGYVLGRARFAKISAIEGISLTPAMEADFREFERKGLSAEDRRRIIGKKYGSAR' A
#
# COMPACT_ATOMS: atom_id res chain seq x y z
N MET A 1 26.50 40.70 16.64
CA MET A 1 25.54 39.56 16.66
C MET A 1 25.52 38.92 15.27
N LYS A 2 25.86 37.63 15.16
CA LYS A 2 25.99 36.91 13.87
C LYS A 2 24.67 36.21 13.54
N ARG A 3 24.00 36.60 12.45
CA ARG A 3 22.77 35.96 11.97
C ARG A 3 23.11 34.60 11.35
N ILE A 4 22.60 33.52 11.93
CA ILE A 4 22.69 32.18 11.35
C ILE A 4 21.53 32.05 10.36
N ALA A 5 21.84 32.12 9.06
CA ALA A 5 20.84 31.87 8.04
C ALA A 5 20.39 30.40 8.13
N SER A 6 19.11 30.17 8.43
CA SER A 6 18.52 28.83 8.39
C SER A 6 18.50 28.35 6.94
N LYS A 7 19.36 27.40 6.60
CA LYS A 7 19.39 26.76 5.29
C LYS A 7 18.06 26.03 5.09
N SER A 8 17.17 26.58 4.26
CA SER A 8 15.92 25.90 3.91
C SER A 8 16.28 24.61 3.18
N SER A 9 16.15 23.47 3.85
CA SER A 9 16.30 22.18 3.20
C SER A 9 15.17 22.09 2.17
N LYS A 10 15.50 22.18 0.88
CA LYS A 10 14.58 21.82 -0.21
C LYS A 10 13.99 20.45 0.14
N ARG A 11 12.72 20.41 0.58
CA ARG A 11 12.01 19.15 0.76
C ARG A 11 11.91 18.53 -0.62
N VAL A 12 12.70 17.50 -0.87
CA VAL A 12 12.55 16.66 -2.05
C VAL A 12 11.13 16.15 -1.99
N ASN A 13 10.31 16.56 -2.96
CA ASN A 13 8.89 16.22 -3.04
C ASN A 13 8.77 14.77 -3.50
N LYS A 14 9.26 13.82 -2.69
CA LYS A 14 9.02 12.40 -2.90
C LYS A 14 7.57 12.14 -2.53
N GLY A 15 6.80 11.65 -3.48
CA GLY A 15 5.40 11.28 -3.27
C GLY A 15 5.24 10.42 -2.01
N TYR A 16 4.13 10.62 -1.31
CA TYR A 16 3.83 9.89 -0.09
C TYR A 16 3.11 8.57 -0.42
N VAL A 17 3.67 7.44 0.02
CA VAL A 17 3.06 6.12 -0.17
C VAL A 17 2.28 5.73 1.09
N LEU A 18 0.99 5.45 0.92
CA LEU A 18 0.16 4.87 1.98
C LEU A 18 0.43 3.37 2.08
N GLY A 19 0.80 2.90 3.27
CA GLY A 19 0.88 1.47 3.56
C GLY A 19 -0.51 0.82 3.64
N ARG A 20 -0.56 -0.51 3.48
CA ARG A 20 -1.79 -1.33 3.46
C ARG A 20 -2.76 -1.03 4.60
N ALA A 21 -2.26 -0.91 5.83
CA ALA A 21 -3.08 -0.65 7.01
C ALA A 21 -3.79 0.71 6.97
N ARG A 22 -3.15 1.75 6.40
CA ARG A 22 -3.78 3.07 6.24
C ARG A 22 -4.76 3.06 5.08
N PHE A 23 -4.41 2.42 3.97
CA PHE A 23 -5.29 2.28 2.82
C PHE A 23 -6.59 1.54 3.18
N ALA A 24 -6.50 0.46 3.98
CA ALA A 24 -7.66 -0.29 4.45
C ALA A 24 -8.68 0.57 5.24
N LYS A 25 -8.21 1.55 6.02
CA LYS A 25 -9.10 2.47 6.75
C LYS A 25 -9.90 3.36 5.80
N ILE A 26 -9.28 3.80 4.70
CA ILE A 26 -9.95 4.62 3.68
C ILE A 26 -10.96 3.74 2.93
N SER A 27 -10.54 2.55 2.48
CA SER A 27 -11.41 1.60 1.78
C SER A 27 -12.65 1.20 2.60
N ALA A 28 -12.51 1.06 3.92
CA ALA A 28 -13.63 0.72 4.80
C ALA A 28 -14.74 1.78 4.79
N ILE A 29 -14.43 3.06 4.52
CA ILE A 29 -15.42 4.14 4.39
C ILE A 29 -16.34 3.88 3.18
N GLU A 30 -15.80 3.29 2.13
CA GLU A 30 -16.55 2.89 0.93
C GLU A 30 -17.22 1.52 1.07
N GLY A 31 -17.18 0.91 2.26
CA GLY A 31 -17.66 -0.45 2.51
C GLY A 31 -16.76 -1.53 1.90
N ILE A 32 -15.55 -1.18 1.47
CA ILE A 32 -14.58 -2.12 0.89
C ILE A 32 -13.72 -2.69 2.01
N SER A 33 -13.92 -3.96 2.32
CA SER A 33 -13.17 -4.72 3.33
C SER A 33 -12.64 -6.03 2.77
N LEU A 34 -11.51 -6.50 3.30
CA LEU A 34 -10.99 -7.83 2.97
C LEU A 34 -11.77 -8.90 3.72
N THR A 35 -12.02 -10.03 3.06
CA THR A 35 -12.49 -11.23 3.76
C THR A 35 -11.32 -11.89 4.50
N PRO A 36 -11.57 -12.72 5.53
CA PRO A 36 -10.49 -13.43 6.24
C PRO A 36 -9.59 -14.25 5.31
N ALA A 37 -10.15 -14.84 4.25
CA ALA A 37 -9.38 -15.57 3.24
C ALA A 37 -8.43 -14.65 2.44
N MET A 38 -8.90 -13.46 2.05
CA MET A 38 -8.06 -12.46 1.37
C MET A 38 -6.94 -11.95 2.27
N GLU A 39 -7.20 -11.76 3.57
CA GLU A 39 -6.16 -11.37 4.53
C GLU A 39 -5.08 -12.45 4.68
N ALA A 40 -5.48 -13.72 4.74
CA ALA A 40 -4.55 -14.84 4.83
C ALA A 40 -3.65 -14.93 3.59
N ASP A 41 -4.22 -14.81 2.39
CA ASP A 41 -3.46 -14.76 1.14
C ASP A 41 -2.43 -13.62 1.15
N PHE A 42 -2.82 -12.42 1.59
CA PHE A 42 -1.90 -11.28 1.65
C PHE A 42 -0.77 -11.50 2.65
N ARG A 43 -1.03 -12.13 3.80
CA ARG A 43 0.04 -12.52 4.74
C ARG A 43 1.00 -13.52 4.09
N GLU A 44 0.48 -14.46 3.32
CA GLU A 44 1.30 -15.42 2.61
C GLU A 44 2.17 -14.76 1.52
N PHE A 45 1.64 -13.75 0.81
CA PHE A 45 2.41 -13.00 -0.18
C PHE A 45 3.58 -12.23 0.44
N GLU A 46 3.39 -11.62 1.62
CA GLU A 46 4.48 -10.99 2.37
C GLU A 46 5.51 -12.03 2.81
N ARG A 47 5.05 -13.17 3.36
CA ARG A 47 5.92 -14.27 3.79
C ARG A 47 6.78 -14.81 2.64
N LYS A 48 6.22 -14.90 1.43
CA LYS A 48 6.90 -15.36 0.21
C LYS A 48 7.71 -14.27 -0.48
N GLY A 49 7.62 -13.01 -0.05
CA GLY A 49 8.32 -11.89 -0.70
C GLY A 49 7.91 -11.65 -2.15
N LEU A 50 6.64 -11.89 -2.50
CA LEU A 50 6.20 -11.79 -3.90
C LEU A 50 6.33 -10.39 -4.48
N SER A 51 6.69 -10.32 -5.75
CA SER A 51 6.71 -9.08 -6.54
C SER A 51 5.30 -8.48 -6.65
N ALA A 52 5.22 -7.17 -6.91
CA ALA A 52 3.94 -6.51 -7.11
C ALA A 52 3.17 -7.06 -8.32
N GLU A 53 3.88 -7.51 -9.36
CA GLU A 53 3.29 -8.09 -10.56
C GLU A 53 2.67 -9.46 -10.29
N ASP A 54 3.39 -10.34 -9.57
CA ASP A 54 2.87 -11.65 -9.19
C ASP A 54 1.65 -11.55 -8.28
N ARG A 55 1.68 -10.61 -7.32
CA ARG A 55 0.53 -10.34 -6.45
C ARG A 55 -0.70 -9.97 -7.29
N ARG A 56 -0.57 -9.04 -8.24
CA ARG A 56 -1.68 -8.64 -9.13
C ARG A 56 -2.20 -9.80 -9.96
N ARG A 57 -1.30 -10.60 -10.54
CA ARG A 57 -1.67 -11.79 -11.34
C ARG A 57 -2.45 -12.82 -10.53
N ILE A 58 -1.99 -13.15 -9.32
CA ILE A 58 -2.67 -14.11 -8.44
C ILE A 58 -4.03 -13.58 -8.00
N ILE A 59 -4.10 -12.31 -7.57
CA ILE A 59 -5.37 -11.68 -7.16
C ILE A 59 -6.36 -11.67 -8.32
N GLY A 60 -5.93 -11.26 -9.52
CA GLY A 60 -6.77 -11.26 -10.72
C GLY A 60 -7.28 -12.65 -11.08
N LYS A 61 -6.43 -13.68 -10.96
CA LYS A 61 -6.84 -15.07 -11.21
C LYS A 61 -7.84 -15.60 -10.17
N LYS A 62 -7.65 -15.29 -8.90
CA LYS A 62 -8.43 -15.88 -7.79
C LYS A 62 -9.72 -15.12 -7.48
N TYR A 63 -9.69 -13.79 -7.61
CA TYR A 63 -10.78 -12.90 -7.19
C TYR A 63 -11.31 -12.01 -8.33
N GLY A 64 -10.65 -12.00 -9.49
CA GLY A 64 -11.19 -11.33 -10.66
C GLY A 64 -12.44 -12.06 -11.14
N SER A 65 -13.48 -11.31 -11.44
CA SER A 65 -14.62 -11.87 -12.17
C SER A 65 -14.18 -12.12 -13.61
N ALA A 66 -14.51 -13.30 -14.15
CA ALA A 66 -14.58 -13.44 -15.60
C ALA A 66 -15.62 -12.42 -16.07
N ARG A 67 -15.20 -11.48 -16.91
CA ARG A 67 -16.10 -10.64 -17.69
C ARG A 67 -16.26 -11.27 -19.05
#